data_AF-A0A2D6JI65-F1
#
_entry.id   AF-A0A2D6JI65-F1
#
_cell.length_a   1.000
_cell.length_b   1.000
_cell.length_c   1.000
_cell.angle_alpha   90.00
_cell.angle_beta   90.00
_cell.angle_gamma   90.00
#
_symmetry.space_group_name_H-M   'P 1'
#
loop_
_entity.id
_entity.type
_entity.pdbx_description
1 polymer ?
#
loop_
_entity_poly.entity_id
_entity_poly.type
_entity_poly.pdbx_seq_one_letter_code
_entity_poly.pdbx_strand_id
1 'polypeptide(L)'
;MAFPFSNFTAPISVICSTPGRKPVVSKSNAIYFIIIVLLKSFESFKFSKRLLQTFSVRDSKLSKSIKIVNTEIEIAADEQLSVLENLKANKIPINNSCEGMGTCTTCRVFVHSDLSLLKGPNEVEAEAIAGRNFAQNERLSCQLEFEGSLEIEIPSTKLLADT
;
A
#
# COMPACT_ATOMS: atom_id res chain seq x y z
N MET A 1 62.02 -12.69 50.39
CA MET A 1 61.76 -14.03 49.83
C MET A 1 61.86 -13.86 48.31
N ALA A 2 63.05 -13.91 47.68
CA ALA A 2 63.81 -15.13 47.33
C ALA A 2 62.87 -16.18 46.70
N PHE A 3 62.75 -16.27 45.36
CA PHE A 3 63.57 -17.07 44.41
C PHE A 3 63.45 -18.60 44.66
N PRO A 4 63.76 -19.51 43.73
CA PRO A 4 63.80 -19.46 42.24
C PRO A 4 63.39 -20.81 41.56
N PHE A 5 63.56 -20.89 40.23
CA PHE A 5 63.78 -22.11 39.38
C PHE A 5 62.63 -23.15 39.31
N SER A 6 62.38 -23.88 38.22
CA SER A 6 63.15 -24.31 37.04
C SER A 6 62.12 -24.82 36.00
N ASN A 7 62.16 -24.46 34.72
CA ASN A 7 63.13 -24.80 33.65
C ASN A 7 62.90 -26.17 32.98
N PHE A 8 63.29 -26.21 31.68
CA PHE A 8 63.53 -27.32 30.74
C PHE A 8 62.33 -27.82 29.91
N THR A 9 62.36 -27.93 28.57
CA THR A 9 63.42 -27.79 27.53
C THR A 9 62.73 -27.82 26.14
N ALA A 10 62.95 -26.84 25.23
CA ALA A 10 63.80 -26.87 24.01
C ALA A 10 63.25 -27.69 22.80
N PRO A 11 63.73 -27.55 21.53
CA PRO A 11 64.65 -26.55 20.94
C PRO A 11 64.27 -26.00 19.52
N ILE A 12 64.98 -24.92 19.10
CA ILE A 12 65.62 -24.64 17.78
C ILE A 12 64.73 -24.66 16.51
N SER A 13 64.56 -23.57 15.74
CA SER A 13 65.56 -22.90 14.85
C SER A 13 65.03 -21.48 14.44
N VAL A 14 65.74 -20.34 14.61
CA VAL A 14 66.96 -19.82 13.96
C VAL A 14 66.68 -19.02 12.64
N ILE A 15 66.76 -17.67 12.76
CA ILE A 15 67.42 -16.67 11.86
C ILE A 15 66.70 -16.29 10.53
N CYS A 16 66.65 -15.07 9.92
CA CYS A 16 67.25 -13.71 10.06
C CYS A 16 66.45 -12.64 9.27
N SER A 17 66.58 -11.36 9.66
CA SER A 17 66.77 -10.08 8.90
C SER A 17 66.13 -9.85 7.50
N THR A 18 65.43 -8.74 7.21
CA THR A 18 65.96 -7.37 6.94
C THR A 18 64.81 -6.34 6.62
N PRO A 19 65.08 -5.01 6.55
CA PRO A 19 64.12 -3.92 6.74
C PRO A 19 63.54 -3.30 5.43
N GLY A 20 62.56 -2.39 5.57
CA GLY A 20 61.75 -1.86 4.47
C GLY A 20 62.38 -0.85 3.50
N ARG A 21 61.66 -0.61 2.38
CA ARG A 21 61.62 0.64 1.57
C ARG A 21 60.31 0.71 0.77
N LYS A 22 59.80 1.93 0.60
CA LYS A 22 58.59 2.36 -0.16
C LYS A 22 58.91 2.49 -1.69
N PRO A 23 58.05 3.14 -2.51
CA PRO A 23 56.82 2.69 -3.17
C PRO A 23 56.94 2.74 -4.73
N VAL A 24 56.07 2.07 -5.51
CA VAL A 24 55.86 2.41 -6.94
C VAL A 24 54.42 2.21 -7.37
N VAL A 25 53.75 3.30 -7.76
CA VAL A 25 52.53 3.35 -8.57
C VAL A 25 52.93 3.25 -10.05
N SER A 26 52.31 2.38 -10.85
CA SER A 26 52.42 2.46 -12.32
C SER A 26 51.31 1.72 -13.09
N LYS A 27 50.33 2.52 -13.55
CA LYS A 27 49.73 2.59 -14.90
C LYS A 27 49.17 1.31 -15.56
N SER A 28 47.84 1.16 -15.51
CA SER A 28 47.00 0.95 -16.70
C SER A 28 45.55 1.33 -16.37
N ASN A 29 45.35 2.64 -16.28
CA ASN A 29 44.16 3.29 -15.73
C ASN A 29 43.04 3.54 -16.77
N ALA A 30 43.25 3.20 -18.05
CA ALA A 30 42.25 3.44 -19.10
C ALA A 30 41.12 2.39 -19.08
N ILE A 31 41.47 1.12 -18.88
CA ILE A 31 40.50 0.02 -18.82
C ILE A 31 39.61 0.17 -17.58
N TYR A 32 40.20 0.51 -16.44
CA TYR A 32 39.44 0.78 -15.22
C TYR A 32 38.54 2.02 -15.35
N PHE A 33 38.95 3.07 -16.07
CA PHE A 33 38.09 4.22 -16.32
C PHE A 33 36.91 3.89 -17.23
N ILE A 34 37.11 3.08 -18.28
CA ILE A 34 36.03 2.62 -19.17
C ILE A 34 35.07 1.71 -18.40
N ILE A 35 35.57 0.81 -17.55
CA ILE A 35 34.75 -0.02 -16.68
C ILE A 35 33.97 0.85 -15.68
N ILE A 36 34.57 1.89 -15.08
CA ILE A 36 33.86 2.80 -14.17
C ILE A 36 32.84 3.67 -14.92
N VAL A 37 33.12 4.12 -16.14
CA VAL A 37 32.18 4.89 -16.97
C VAL A 37 31.00 4.01 -17.44
N LEU A 38 31.25 2.74 -17.78
CA LEU A 38 30.21 1.77 -18.11
C LEU A 38 29.39 1.35 -16.88
N LEU A 39 30.04 1.18 -15.71
CA LEU A 39 29.35 0.86 -14.45
C LEU A 39 28.56 2.05 -13.89
N LYS A 40 29.02 3.30 -14.09
CA LYS A 40 28.29 4.51 -13.70
C LYS A 40 27.10 4.80 -14.62
N SER A 41 27.12 4.36 -15.87
CA SER A 41 25.92 4.39 -16.74
C SER A 41 24.79 3.51 -16.17
N PHE A 42 25.15 2.46 -15.42
CA PHE A 42 24.20 1.59 -14.73
C PHE A 42 23.65 2.19 -13.41
N GLU A 43 24.32 3.17 -12.81
CA GLU A 43 23.82 3.87 -11.61
C GLU A 43 22.66 4.82 -11.92
N SER A 44 22.57 5.35 -13.15
CA SER A 44 21.37 6.07 -13.61
C SER A 44 20.14 5.15 -13.71
N PHE A 45 20.32 3.83 -13.79
CA PHE A 45 19.20 2.88 -13.80
C PHE A 45 18.65 2.58 -12.40
N LYS A 46 19.45 2.78 -11.34
CA LYS A 46 18.98 2.69 -9.95
C LYS A 46 18.23 3.94 -9.48
N PHE A 47 18.06 4.93 -10.36
CA PHE A 47 17.19 6.08 -10.12
C PHE A 47 15.71 5.75 -10.40
N SER A 48 15.39 4.81 -11.31
CA SER A 48 14.00 4.54 -11.70
C SER A 48 13.23 3.56 -10.79
N LYS A 49 13.92 2.79 -9.94
CA LYS A 49 13.27 1.91 -8.95
C LYS A 49 13.10 2.55 -7.56
N ARG A 50 13.29 3.87 -7.44
CA ARG A 50 12.95 4.63 -6.23
C ARG A 50 11.70 5.51 -6.36
N LEU A 51 11.03 5.45 -7.52
CA LEU A 51 9.72 6.06 -7.76
C LEU A 51 8.59 5.03 -7.93
N LEU A 52 8.91 3.73 -7.90
CA LEU A 52 7.93 2.63 -7.85
C LEU A 52 7.92 1.93 -6.47
N GLN A 53 8.34 2.63 -5.41
CA GLN A 53 8.15 2.19 -4.01
C GLN A 53 6.95 2.88 -3.36
N THR A 54 5.98 3.35 -4.15
CA THR A 54 4.67 3.82 -3.67
C THR A 54 3.57 2.76 -3.80
N PHE A 55 3.89 1.56 -4.29
CA PHE A 55 2.88 0.59 -4.70
C PHE A 55 3.14 -0.83 -4.19
N SER A 56 3.84 -1.01 -3.06
CA SER A 56 3.67 -2.27 -2.32
C SER A 56 2.31 -2.20 -1.62
N VAL A 57 1.26 -2.51 -2.39
CA VAL A 57 0.03 -3.11 -1.88
C VAL A 57 0.50 -4.19 -0.91
N ARG A 58 0.43 -3.89 0.39
CA ARG A 58 0.73 -4.87 1.41
C ARG A 58 -0.39 -5.88 1.31
N ASP A 59 -0.06 -6.99 0.66
CA ASP A 59 -0.74 -8.28 0.71
C ASP A 59 -0.91 -8.75 2.16
N SER A 60 -1.85 -8.16 2.88
CA SER A 60 -2.42 -8.71 4.11
C SER A 60 -3.91 -8.88 3.94
N LYS A 61 -4.27 -9.69 2.95
CA LYS A 61 -5.01 -10.94 3.20
C LYS A 61 -6.03 -10.85 4.35
N LEU A 62 -7.14 -10.19 4.08
CA LEU A 62 -8.45 -10.58 4.59
C LEU A 62 -9.42 -10.26 3.45
N SER A 63 -10.00 -11.30 2.86
CA SER A 63 -10.85 -11.22 1.68
C SER A 63 -12.12 -10.44 2.00
N LYS A 64 -12.07 -9.12 1.82
CA LYS A 64 -13.22 -8.24 1.91
C LYS A 64 -13.83 -8.15 0.53
N SER A 65 -15.13 -8.35 0.49
CA SER A 65 -15.92 -8.33 -0.74
C SER A 65 -17.18 -7.52 -0.51
N ILE A 66 -17.54 -6.76 -1.54
CA ILE A 66 -18.85 -6.14 -1.63
C ILE A 66 -19.64 -6.95 -2.66
N LYS A 67 -20.79 -7.48 -2.24
CA LYS A 67 -21.71 -8.19 -3.11
C LYS A 67 -22.86 -7.26 -3.51
N ILE A 68 -23.06 -7.11 -4.80
CA ILE A 68 -24.12 -6.28 -5.36
C ILE A 68 -25.28 -7.20 -5.72
N VAL A 69 -26.36 -7.15 -4.95
CA VAL A 69 -27.50 -8.08 -5.05
C VAL A 69 -28.19 -7.98 -6.41
N ASN A 70 -28.37 -6.78 -6.95
CA ASN A 70 -29.11 -6.56 -8.21
C ASN A 70 -28.37 -7.13 -9.44
N THR A 71 -27.04 -7.03 -9.47
CA THR A 71 -26.23 -7.46 -10.62
C THR A 71 -25.55 -8.81 -10.39
N GLU A 72 -25.70 -9.39 -9.19
CA GLU A 72 -24.98 -10.60 -8.75
C GLU A 72 -23.45 -10.52 -8.94
N ILE A 73 -22.89 -9.30 -8.82
CA ILE A 73 -21.46 -9.05 -8.95
C ILE A 73 -20.84 -9.00 -7.55
N GLU A 74 -19.77 -9.75 -7.36
CA GLU A 74 -18.89 -9.62 -6.20
C GLU A 74 -17.61 -8.90 -6.61
N ILE A 75 -17.30 -7.81 -5.91
CA ILE A 75 -16.10 -7.02 -6.12
C ILE A 75 -15.16 -7.13 -4.92
N ALA A 76 -13.86 -7.13 -5.19
CA ALA A 76 -12.86 -6.96 -4.15
C ALA A 76 -12.92 -5.52 -3.63
N ALA A 77 -12.87 -5.36 -2.31
CA ALA A 77 -13.01 -4.07 -1.66
C ALA A 77 -11.93 -3.81 -0.61
N ASP A 78 -11.62 -2.53 -0.43
CA ASP A 78 -10.73 -2.00 0.59
C ASP A 78 -11.56 -1.21 1.62
N GLU A 79 -11.47 -1.58 2.89
CA GLU A 79 -12.16 -0.91 4.01
C GLU A 79 -11.61 0.48 4.30
N GLN A 80 -10.38 0.78 3.84
CA GLN A 80 -9.80 2.12 3.96
C GLN A 80 -10.45 3.12 3.00
N LEU A 81 -11.16 2.60 1.99
CA LEU A 81 -11.86 3.38 0.99
C LEU A 81 -13.36 3.34 1.26
N SER A 82 -14.04 4.43 0.90
CA SER A 82 -15.50 4.47 0.89
C SER A 82 -16.07 3.42 -0.08
N VAL A 83 -17.33 3.02 0.13
CA VAL A 83 -18.03 2.12 -0.80
C VAL A 83 -18.04 2.72 -2.22
N LEU A 84 -18.23 4.04 -2.36
CA LEU A 84 -18.19 4.72 -3.66
C LEU A 84 -16.85 4.55 -4.38
N GLU A 85 -15.73 4.70 -3.67
CA GLU A 85 -14.39 4.56 -4.27
C GLU A 85 -14.13 3.12 -4.71
N ASN A 86 -14.55 2.15 -3.89
CA ASN A 86 -14.49 0.73 -4.26
C ASN A 86 -15.32 0.42 -5.52
N LEU A 87 -16.53 0.97 -5.61
CA LEU A 87 -17.39 0.82 -6.80
C LEU A 87 -16.74 1.45 -8.03
N LYS A 88 -16.18 2.65 -7.92
CA LYS A 88 -15.47 3.34 -9.01
C LYS A 88 -14.22 2.58 -9.46
N ALA A 89 -13.41 2.07 -8.53
CA ALA A 89 -12.22 1.29 -8.83
C ALA A 89 -12.56 0.01 -9.62
N ASN A 90 -13.68 -0.61 -9.27
CA ASN A 90 -14.23 -1.78 -9.98
C ASN A 90 -15.11 -1.42 -11.19
N LYS A 91 -15.19 -0.14 -11.58
CA LYS A 91 -15.97 0.38 -12.72
C LYS A 91 -17.47 0.06 -12.64
N ILE A 92 -18.01 -0.07 -11.43
CA ILE A 92 -19.44 -0.22 -11.21
C ILE A 92 -20.11 1.16 -11.33
N PRO A 93 -21.11 1.30 -12.21
CA PRO A 93 -21.79 2.58 -12.40
C PRO A 93 -22.67 2.91 -11.19
N ILE A 94 -22.42 4.08 -10.59
CA ILE A 94 -23.23 4.67 -9.54
C ILE A 94 -23.23 6.20 -9.71
N ASN A 95 -24.36 6.84 -9.46
CA ASN A 95 -24.46 8.29 -9.58
C ASN A 95 -23.73 8.97 -8.41
N ASN A 96 -22.91 9.98 -8.71
CA ASN A 96 -22.07 10.63 -7.70
C ASN A 96 -21.77 12.11 -8.03
N SER A 97 -22.80 12.91 -8.27
CA SER A 97 -22.68 14.29 -8.78
C SER A 97 -21.80 15.23 -7.95
N CYS A 98 -21.73 15.05 -6.62
CA CYS A 98 -20.85 15.82 -5.73
C CYS A 98 -19.47 15.18 -5.49
N GLU A 99 -19.13 14.14 -6.23
CA GLU A 99 -17.87 13.40 -6.17
C GLU A 99 -17.51 12.72 -4.85
N GLY A 100 -18.32 12.86 -3.81
CA GLY A 100 -18.07 12.27 -2.50
C GLY A 100 -18.30 13.23 -1.33
N MET A 101 -18.77 14.45 -1.57
CA MET A 101 -19.01 15.46 -0.52
C MET A 101 -20.25 15.21 0.35
N GLY A 102 -21.03 14.14 0.11
CA GLY A 102 -22.23 13.82 0.88
C GLY A 102 -23.45 14.73 0.64
N THR A 103 -23.35 15.77 -0.19
CA THR A 103 -24.43 16.77 -0.37
C THR A 103 -25.45 16.43 -1.45
N CYS A 104 -25.06 15.74 -2.53
CA CYS A 104 -25.97 15.52 -3.67
C CYS A 104 -27.00 14.40 -3.46
N THR A 105 -26.78 13.49 -2.50
CA THR A 105 -27.64 12.32 -2.24
C THR A 105 -27.87 11.39 -3.43
N THR A 106 -27.10 11.48 -4.51
CA THR A 106 -27.29 10.63 -5.71
C THR A 106 -26.62 9.26 -5.60
N CYS A 107 -25.66 9.10 -4.69
CA CYS A 107 -24.90 7.87 -4.44
C CYS A 107 -25.58 6.91 -3.45
N ARG A 108 -26.92 6.90 -3.43
CA ARG A 108 -27.74 6.06 -2.55
C ARG A 108 -27.51 4.59 -2.82
N VAL A 109 -27.46 3.81 -1.75
CA VAL A 109 -27.43 2.35 -1.76
C VAL A 109 -28.33 1.81 -0.65
N PHE A 110 -28.91 0.65 -0.90
CA PHE A 110 -29.62 -0.11 0.13
C PHE A 110 -28.69 -1.18 0.67
N VAL A 111 -28.53 -1.23 1.99
CA VAL A 111 -27.68 -2.19 2.67
C VAL A 111 -28.53 -3.36 3.13
N HIS A 112 -28.17 -4.57 2.71
CA HIS A 112 -28.86 -5.81 3.07
C HIS A 112 -28.12 -6.59 4.17
N SER A 113 -26.85 -6.27 4.42
CA SER A 113 -26.09 -6.82 5.53
C SER A 113 -26.56 -6.31 6.89
N ASP A 114 -26.22 -7.03 7.96
CA ASP A 114 -26.53 -6.64 9.34
C ASP A 114 -26.00 -5.23 9.67
N LEU A 115 -26.92 -4.30 9.92
CA LEU A 115 -26.58 -2.89 10.20
C LEU A 115 -25.72 -2.71 11.46
N SER A 116 -25.73 -3.68 12.38
CA SER A 116 -24.90 -3.67 13.59
C SER A 116 -23.41 -3.84 13.31
N LEU A 117 -23.04 -4.36 12.14
CA LEU A 117 -21.64 -4.51 11.71
C LEU A 117 -21.12 -3.25 10.99
N LEU A 118 -22.00 -2.30 10.67
CA LEU A 118 -21.64 -1.07 9.99
C LEU A 118 -21.30 0.01 11.00
N LYS A 119 -20.41 0.91 10.59
CA LYS A 119 -20.24 2.16 11.32
C LYS A 119 -21.50 3.01 11.19
N GLY A 120 -21.82 3.72 12.27
CA GLY A 120 -22.92 4.67 12.29
C GLY A 120 -22.75 5.76 11.21
N PRO A 121 -23.85 6.43 10.81
CA PRO A 121 -23.75 7.54 9.87
C PRO A 121 -22.91 8.67 10.44
N ASN A 122 -22.12 9.30 9.58
CA ASN A 122 -21.40 10.51 9.96
C ASN A 122 -22.36 11.72 10.00
N GLU A 123 -21.88 12.88 10.45
CA GLU A 123 -22.72 14.08 10.61
C GLU A 123 -23.38 14.51 9.28
N VAL A 124 -22.60 14.53 8.19
CA VAL A 124 -23.07 14.92 6.85
C VAL A 124 -24.14 13.94 6.33
N GLU A 125 -23.92 12.65 6.54
CA GLU A 125 -24.86 11.60 6.15
C GLU A 125 -26.13 11.66 7.01
N ALA A 126 -26.02 11.92 8.31
CA ALA A 126 -27.16 12.05 9.20
C ALA A 126 -28.06 13.24 8.80
N GLU A 127 -27.47 14.38 8.42
CA GLU A 127 -28.20 15.51 7.85
C GLU A 127 -28.91 15.14 6.55
N ALA A 128 -28.24 14.42 5.65
CA ALA A 128 -28.84 13.95 4.40
C ALA A 128 -29.99 12.96 4.63
N ILE A 129 -29.84 12.02 5.56
CA ILE A 129 -30.86 11.05 5.97
C ILE A 129 -32.09 11.79 6.49
N ALA A 130 -31.90 12.75 7.39
CA ALA A 130 -32.99 13.54 7.96
C ALA A 130 -33.68 14.42 6.90
N GLY A 131 -32.91 15.07 6.03
CA GLY A 131 -33.42 15.97 5.00
C GLY A 131 -34.17 15.27 3.86
N ARG A 132 -33.88 14.00 3.60
CA ARG A 132 -34.50 13.22 2.52
C ARG A 132 -35.39 12.07 2.98
N ASN A 133 -35.52 11.86 4.29
CA ASN A 133 -36.33 10.82 4.90
C ASN A 133 -35.96 9.41 4.40
N PHE A 134 -34.66 9.09 4.48
CA PHE A 134 -34.13 7.78 4.07
C PHE A 134 -34.64 6.65 4.96
N ALA A 135 -34.76 5.45 4.37
CA ALA A 135 -35.04 4.25 5.15
C ALA A 135 -33.84 3.87 6.03
N GLN A 136 -34.05 3.04 7.07
CA GLN A 136 -32.96 2.63 7.97
C GLN A 136 -31.84 1.85 7.29
N ASN A 137 -32.18 1.12 6.23
CA ASN A 137 -31.23 0.38 5.41
C ASN A 137 -30.67 1.20 4.24
N GLU A 138 -31.06 2.46 4.09
CA GLU A 138 -30.59 3.33 3.02
C GLU A 138 -29.43 4.20 3.52
N ARG A 139 -28.31 4.16 2.81
CA ARG A 139 -27.07 4.86 3.18
C ARG A 139 -26.46 5.56 1.97
N LEU A 140 -25.59 6.53 2.21
CA LEU A 140 -24.80 7.18 1.16
C LEU A 140 -23.50 6.42 0.95
N SER A 141 -23.33 5.77 -0.21
CA SER A 141 -22.12 4.98 -0.50
C SER A 141 -20.81 5.78 -0.41
N CYS A 142 -20.84 7.10 -0.57
CA CYS A 142 -19.65 7.94 -0.43
C CYS A 142 -19.20 8.18 1.02
N GLN A 143 -20.12 8.10 1.99
CA GLN A 143 -19.82 8.27 3.41
C GLN A 143 -19.82 6.94 4.16
N LEU A 144 -20.36 5.89 3.54
CA LEU A 144 -20.47 4.57 4.13
C LEU A 144 -19.09 3.91 4.25
N GLU A 145 -18.68 3.70 5.48
CA GLU A 145 -17.56 2.85 5.87
C GLU A 145 -18.09 1.49 6.34
N PHE A 146 -17.39 0.41 5.99
CA PHE A 146 -17.76 -0.95 6.34
C PHE A 146 -16.53 -1.73 6.82
N GLU A 147 -16.78 -2.80 7.58
CA GLU A 147 -15.76 -3.75 8.02
C GLU A 147 -16.22 -5.17 7.63
N GLY A 148 -15.35 -5.93 6.96
CA GLY A 148 -15.62 -7.29 6.53
C GLY A 148 -16.34 -7.41 5.17
N SER A 149 -17.40 -8.20 5.13
CA SER A 149 -18.20 -8.45 3.92
C SER A 149 -19.48 -7.63 3.96
N LEU A 150 -19.82 -7.01 2.83
CA LEU A 150 -20.93 -6.09 2.72
C LEU A 150 -21.84 -6.50 1.56
N GLU A 151 -23.14 -6.61 1.82
CA GLU A 151 -24.15 -6.84 0.78
C GLU A 151 -24.95 -5.57 0.54
N ILE A 152 -24.90 -5.06 -0.69
CA ILE A 152 -25.61 -3.83 -1.08
C ILE A 152 -26.44 -4.04 -2.33
N GLU A 153 -27.43 -3.18 -2.49
CA GLU A 153 -28.21 -3.00 -3.70
C GLU A 153 -28.07 -1.56 -4.19
N ILE A 154 -27.73 -1.43 -5.48
CA ILE A 154 -27.63 -0.14 -6.14
C ILE A 154 -28.96 0.10 -6.86
N PRO A 155 -29.74 1.14 -6.49
CA PRO A 155 -30.93 1.50 -7.23
C PRO A 155 -30.52 1.96 -8.62
N SER A 156 -30.88 1.18 -9.63
CA SER A 156 -30.62 1.49 -11.04
C SER A 156 -31.46 2.68 -11.48
N THR A 157 -31.04 3.88 -11.09
CA THR A 157 -31.71 5.14 -11.44
C THR A 157 -31.27 5.59 -12.82
N LYS A 158 -31.28 4.69 -13.81
CA LYS A 158 -30.92 4.99 -15.19
C LYS A 158 -32.09 5.58 -16.00
N LEU A 159 -33.21 5.94 -15.37
CA LEU A 159 -34.47 6.18 -16.10
C LEU A 159 -35.29 7.44 -15.74
N LEU A 160 -34.87 8.32 -14.82
CA LEU A 160 -35.76 9.43 -14.40
C LEU A 160 -35.03 10.76 -14.12
N ALA A 161 -34.11 11.20 -14.98
CA ALA A 161 -33.55 12.54 -14.85
C ALA A 161 -33.32 13.29 -16.19
N ASP A 162 -33.82 12.76 -17.31
CA ASP A 162 -33.88 13.49 -18.59
C ASP A 162 -35.35 13.75 -18.94
N THR A 163 -36.01 14.66 -18.21
CA THR A 163 -37.23 15.36 -18.69
C THR A 163 -37.34 16.72 -18.03
#